data_AF-B1ZQL4-F1
#
_entry.id   AF-B1ZQL4-F1
#
_cell.length_a   1.000
_cell.length_b   1.000
_cell.length_c   1.000
_cell.angle_alpha   90.00
_cell.angle_beta   90.00
_cell.angle_gamma   90.00
#
_symmetry.space_group_name_H-M   'P 1'
#
loop_
_entity.id
_entity.type
_entity.pdbx_description
1 polymer ?
#
loop_
_entity_poly.entity_id
_entity_poly.type
_entity_poly.pdbx_seq_one_letter_code
_entity_poly.pdbx_strand_id
1 'polypeptide(L)'
;MKKWMYLVSVGSLLAIFLFFYFAHVEEARILDKKRTEEAAAKAKVEADRKAEIEQKARDDAAKRAADRAAEEAKKEADRAAKQAAEDKKVKDATDAANAKADGYAKQAGELEVQLSALRTQKEKLNREEFELAKQVELARVAKRNAELEIQRMTDMIAKRAADSAIATPPPPPAKKS
;
A
#
# COMPACT_ATOMS: atom_id res chain seq x y z
N MET A 1 -5.16 -98.66 -87.20
CA MET A 1 -4.61 -98.71 -85.82
C MET A 1 -3.57 -97.64 -85.47
N LYS A 2 -3.16 -96.70 -86.35
CA LYS A 2 -2.15 -95.66 -86.01
C LYS A 2 -2.72 -94.35 -85.43
N LYS A 3 -3.99 -93.99 -85.71
CA LYS A 3 -4.60 -92.71 -85.28
C LYS A 3 -4.85 -92.62 -83.76
N TRP A 4 -5.11 -93.75 -83.11
CA TRP A 4 -5.34 -93.81 -81.66
C TRP A 4 -4.04 -93.69 -80.85
N MET A 5 -2.90 -94.08 -81.42
CA MET A 5 -1.59 -93.99 -80.75
C MET A 5 -1.11 -92.55 -80.56
N TYR A 6 -1.32 -91.67 -81.54
CA TYR A 6 -1.03 -90.23 -81.42
C TYR A 6 -1.95 -89.54 -80.41
N LEU A 7 -3.22 -89.98 -80.31
CA LEU A 7 -4.19 -89.41 -79.38
C LEU A 7 -3.88 -89.81 -77.94
N VAL A 8 -3.44 -91.05 -77.71
CA VAL A 8 -2.97 -91.53 -76.41
C VAL A 8 -1.62 -90.90 -76.04
N SER A 9 -0.67 -90.74 -76.98
CA SER A 9 0.64 -90.13 -76.69
C SER A 9 0.54 -88.62 -76.43
N VAL A 10 -0.28 -87.91 -77.20
CA VAL A 10 -0.52 -86.47 -76.96
C VAL A 10 -1.35 -86.28 -75.70
N GLY A 11 -2.34 -87.16 -75.45
CA GLY A 11 -3.14 -87.14 -74.23
C GLY A 11 -2.31 -87.41 -72.96
N SER A 12 -1.36 -88.34 -73.01
CA SER A 12 -0.48 -88.64 -71.87
C SER A 12 0.54 -87.51 -71.61
N LEU A 13 1.14 -86.95 -72.67
CA LEU A 13 1.98 -85.76 -72.56
C LEU A 13 1.22 -84.56 -71.99
N LEU A 14 -0.04 -84.36 -72.42
CA LEU A 14 -0.89 -83.29 -71.92
C LEU A 14 -1.28 -83.51 -70.46
N ALA A 15 -1.58 -84.75 -70.05
CA ALA A 15 -1.88 -85.07 -68.66
C ALA A 15 -0.66 -84.85 -67.74
N ILE A 16 0.54 -85.24 -68.18
CA ILE A 16 1.80 -84.97 -67.47
C ILE A 16 2.03 -83.46 -67.35
N PHE A 17 1.87 -82.72 -68.46
CA PHE A 17 2.01 -81.27 -68.47
C PHE A 17 1.02 -80.58 -67.52
N LEU A 18 -0.25 -80.97 -67.54
CA LEU A 18 -1.27 -80.40 -66.65
C LEU A 18 -0.97 -80.69 -65.17
N PHE A 19 -0.46 -81.89 -64.84
CA PHE A 19 -0.04 -82.22 -63.48
C PHE A 19 1.08 -81.28 -63.00
N PHE A 20 2.15 -81.10 -63.79
CA PHE A 20 3.24 -80.18 -63.46
C PHE A 20 2.78 -78.71 -63.44
N TYR A 21 1.89 -78.31 -64.35
CA TYR A 21 1.33 -76.95 -64.37
C TYR A 21 0.52 -76.65 -63.10
N PHE A 22 -0.38 -77.54 -62.69
CA PHE A 22 -1.15 -77.35 -61.46
C PHE A 22 -0.27 -77.40 -60.21
N ALA A 23 0.76 -78.27 -60.17
CA ALA A 23 1.73 -78.29 -59.08
C ALA A 23 2.48 -76.94 -58.97
N HIS A 24 2.99 -76.39 -60.08
CA HIS A 24 3.67 -75.09 -60.08
C HIS A 24 2.75 -73.90 -59.79
N VAL A 25 1.49 -73.94 -60.23
CA VAL A 25 0.50 -72.92 -59.89
C VAL A 25 0.19 -72.91 -58.39
N GLU A 26 0.12 -74.08 -57.76
CA GLU A 26 -0.12 -74.18 -56.31
C GLU A 26 1.13 -73.77 -55.50
N GLU A 27 2.33 -74.14 -55.95
CA GLU A 27 3.59 -73.64 -55.37
C GLU A 27 3.69 -72.10 -55.46
N ALA A 28 3.36 -71.52 -56.63
CA ALA A 28 3.34 -70.07 -56.81
C ALA A 28 2.33 -69.39 -55.88
N ARG A 29 1.12 -69.96 -55.73
CA ARG A 29 0.11 -69.46 -54.78
C ARG A 29 0.57 -69.52 -53.33
N ILE A 30 1.23 -70.60 -52.93
CA ILE A 30 1.78 -70.73 -51.56
C ILE A 30 2.88 -69.71 -51.34
N LEU A 31 3.76 -69.51 -52.31
CA LEU A 31 4.85 -68.52 -52.22
C LEU A 31 4.30 -67.09 -52.16
N ASP A 32 3.29 -66.77 -52.96
CA ASP A 32 2.64 -65.46 -52.95
C ASP A 32 1.90 -65.21 -51.64
N LYS A 33 1.17 -66.20 -51.11
CA LYS A 33 0.53 -66.11 -49.78
C LYS A 33 1.59 -65.83 -48.69
N LYS A 34 2.68 -66.60 -48.66
CA LYS A 34 3.78 -66.38 -47.71
C LYS A 34 4.38 -64.97 -47.84
N ARG A 35 4.63 -64.50 -49.06
CA ARG A 35 5.13 -63.13 -49.30
C ARG A 35 4.17 -62.06 -48.81
N THR A 36 2.86 -62.24 -49.03
CA THR A 36 1.85 -61.29 -48.54
C THR A 36 1.72 -61.30 -47.02
N GLU A 37 1.81 -62.48 -46.39
CA GLU A 37 1.80 -62.62 -44.93
C GLU A 37 3.04 -62.02 -44.29
N GLU A 38 4.23 -62.26 -44.85
CA GLU A 38 5.48 -61.65 -44.41
C GLU A 38 5.49 -60.13 -44.61
N ALA A 39 4.96 -59.65 -45.74
CA ALA A 39 4.81 -58.21 -45.99
C ALA A 39 3.84 -57.57 -45.01
N ALA A 40 2.71 -58.22 -44.72
CA ALA A 40 1.74 -57.76 -43.73
C ALA A 40 2.32 -57.77 -42.30
N ALA A 41 3.10 -58.79 -41.94
CA ALA A 41 3.77 -58.87 -40.65
C ALA A 41 4.82 -57.75 -40.48
N LYS A 42 5.66 -57.52 -41.50
CA LYS A 42 6.63 -56.41 -41.50
C LYS A 42 5.94 -55.04 -41.45
N ALA A 43 4.85 -54.87 -42.19
CA ALA A 43 4.06 -53.64 -42.17
C ALA A 43 3.45 -53.35 -40.79
N LYS A 44 2.97 -54.38 -40.08
CA LYS A 44 2.47 -54.24 -38.70
C LYS A 44 3.57 -53.83 -37.74
N VAL A 45 4.73 -54.50 -37.76
CA VAL A 45 5.86 -54.16 -36.89
C VAL A 45 6.35 -52.72 -37.12
N GLU A 46 6.45 -52.30 -38.38
CA GLU A 46 6.82 -50.92 -38.72
C GLU A 46 5.74 -49.91 -38.31
N ALA A 47 4.45 -50.26 -38.43
CA ALA A 47 3.35 -49.42 -37.99
C ALA A 47 3.32 -49.26 -36.46
N ASP A 48 3.48 -50.36 -35.72
CA ASP A 48 3.53 -50.35 -34.26
C ASP A 48 4.74 -49.54 -33.76
N ARG A 49 5.90 -49.72 -34.39
CA ARG A 49 7.10 -48.92 -34.08
C ARG A 49 6.89 -47.44 -34.35
N LYS A 50 6.25 -47.07 -35.46
CA LYS A 50 5.92 -45.67 -35.77
C LYS A 50 4.92 -45.10 -34.76
N ALA A 51 3.90 -45.86 -34.39
CA ALA A 51 2.90 -45.46 -33.40
C ALA A 51 3.53 -45.23 -32.01
N GLU A 52 4.44 -46.10 -31.57
CA GLU A 52 5.16 -45.92 -30.30
C GLU A 52 6.06 -44.68 -30.31
N ILE A 53 6.76 -44.43 -31.41
CA ILE A 53 7.62 -43.23 -31.56
C ILE A 53 6.75 -41.96 -31.53
N GLU A 54 5.63 -41.98 -32.25
CA GLU A 54 4.70 -40.84 -32.28
C GLU A 54 4.08 -40.60 -30.89
N GLN A 55 3.67 -41.65 -30.19
CA GLN A 55 3.12 -41.53 -28.84
C GLN A 55 4.15 -40.98 -27.86
N LYS A 56 5.39 -41.49 -27.88
CA LYS A 56 6.48 -40.96 -27.05
C LYS A 56 6.77 -39.49 -27.36
N ALA A 57 6.75 -39.11 -28.64
CA ALA A 57 6.95 -37.71 -29.05
C ALA A 57 5.79 -36.81 -28.56
N ARG A 58 4.55 -37.29 -28.62
CA ARG A 58 3.37 -36.57 -28.09
C ARG A 58 3.44 -36.40 -26.57
N ASP A 59 3.79 -37.46 -25.84
CA ASP A 59 3.89 -37.42 -24.38
C ASP A 59 5.01 -36.49 -23.91
N ASP A 60 6.16 -36.53 -24.57
CA ASP A 60 7.30 -35.64 -24.30
C ASP A 60 6.97 -34.18 -24.64
N ALA A 61 6.29 -33.92 -25.76
CA ALA A 61 5.79 -32.59 -26.10
C ALA A 61 4.76 -32.08 -25.07
N ALA A 62 3.83 -32.94 -24.63
CA ALA A 62 2.82 -32.62 -23.64
C ALA A 62 3.46 -32.29 -22.28
N LYS A 63 4.47 -33.06 -21.84
CA LYS A 63 5.24 -32.79 -20.62
C LYS A 63 5.93 -31.44 -20.69
N ARG A 64 6.67 -31.13 -21.76
CA ARG A 64 7.32 -29.83 -21.92
C ARG A 64 6.33 -28.67 -21.98
N ALA A 65 5.15 -28.88 -22.56
CA ALA A 65 4.10 -27.86 -22.57
C ALA A 65 3.55 -27.62 -21.16
N ALA A 66 3.28 -28.69 -20.40
CA ALA A 66 2.83 -28.60 -19.02
C ALA A 66 3.86 -27.95 -18.09
N ASP A 67 5.16 -28.29 -18.25
CA ASP A 67 6.24 -27.71 -17.45
C ASP A 67 6.38 -26.21 -17.71
N ARG A 68 6.31 -25.77 -18.98
CA ARG A 68 6.31 -24.34 -19.33
C ARG A 68 5.11 -23.60 -18.76
N ALA A 69 3.91 -24.17 -18.90
CA ALA A 69 2.70 -23.57 -18.34
C ALA A 69 2.76 -23.45 -16.81
N ALA A 70 3.32 -24.46 -16.12
CA ALA A 70 3.51 -24.41 -14.68
C ALA A 70 4.57 -23.37 -14.26
N GLU A 71 5.66 -23.24 -15.00
CA GLU A 71 6.69 -22.22 -14.75
C GLU A 71 6.16 -20.81 -14.98
N GLU A 72 5.41 -20.59 -16.07
CA GLU A 72 4.76 -19.32 -16.37
C GLU A 72 3.72 -18.96 -15.31
N ALA A 73 2.86 -19.90 -14.92
CA ALA A 73 1.88 -19.69 -13.85
C ALA A 73 2.54 -19.32 -12.51
N LYS A 74 3.67 -19.96 -12.16
CA LYS A 74 4.45 -19.58 -10.97
C LYS A 74 5.02 -18.17 -11.08
N LYS A 75 5.61 -17.82 -12.22
CA LYS A 75 6.15 -16.47 -12.47
C LYS A 75 5.08 -15.40 -12.37
N GLU A 76 3.89 -15.66 -12.93
CA GLU A 76 2.76 -14.74 -12.85
C GLU A 76 2.23 -14.61 -11.41
N ALA A 77 2.07 -15.72 -10.70
CA ALA A 77 1.68 -15.71 -9.29
C ALA A 77 2.67 -14.93 -8.42
N ASP A 78 3.98 -15.14 -8.61
CA ASP A 78 5.03 -14.42 -7.89
C ASP A 78 5.02 -12.91 -8.21
N ARG A 79 4.79 -12.55 -9.48
CA ARG A 79 4.65 -11.14 -9.88
C ARG A 79 3.42 -10.50 -9.27
N ALA A 80 2.27 -11.17 -9.32
CA ALA A 80 1.03 -10.69 -8.73
C ALA A 80 1.15 -10.54 -7.20
N ALA A 81 1.77 -11.51 -6.53
CA ALA A 81 2.02 -11.45 -5.09
C ALA A 81 2.95 -10.28 -4.72
N LYS A 82 4.02 -10.05 -5.50
CA LYS A 82 4.91 -8.90 -5.31
C LYS A 82 4.19 -7.58 -5.53
N GLN A 83 3.40 -7.46 -6.59
CA GLN A 83 2.61 -6.25 -6.87
C GLN A 83 1.62 -5.98 -5.74
N ALA A 84 0.83 -6.97 -5.32
CA ALA A 84 -0.10 -6.81 -4.21
C ALA A 84 0.60 -6.41 -2.89
N ALA A 85 1.81 -6.93 -2.63
CA ALA A 85 2.58 -6.56 -1.47
C ALA A 85 3.07 -5.10 -1.52
N GLU A 86 3.57 -4.64 -2.68
CA GLU A 86 3.98 -3.25 -2.86
C GLU A 86 2.79 -2.29 -2.82
N ASP A 87 1.67 -2.63 -3.47
CA ASP A 87 0.43 -1.85 -3.43
C ASP A 87 -0.07 -1.70 -2.00
N LYS A 88 -0.02 -2.77 -1.21
CA LYS A 88 -0.37 -2.73 0.20
C LYS A 88 0.56 -1.80 0.98
N LYS A 89 1.89 -1.89 0.79
CA LYS A 89 2.84 -1.00 1.47
C LYS A 89 2.58 0.47 1.14
N VAL A 90 2.33 0.78 -0.13
CA VAL A 90 2.03 2.14 -0.59
C VAL A 90 0.75 2.64 0.05
N LYS A 91 -0.29 1.80 0.09
CA LYS A 91 -1.56 2.13 0.75
C LYS A 91 -1.37 2.38 2.24
N ASP A 92 -0.74 1.46 2.96
CA ASP A 92 -0.50 1.56 4.41
C ASP A 92 0.33 2.83 4.73
N ALA A 93 1.34 3.15 3.93
CA ALA A 93 2.14 4.36 4.08
C ALA A 93 1.33 5.65 3.81
N THR A 94 0.46 5.63 2.81
CA THR A 94 -0.42 6.76 2.47
C THR A 94 -1.45 6.99 3.57
N ASP A 95 -2.08 5.93 4.07
CA ASP A 95 -3.06 6.00 5.16
C ASP A 95 -2.40 6.53 6.44
N ALA A 96 -1.19 6.06 6.77
CA ALA A 96 -0.43 6.57 7.91
C ALA A 96 -0.03 8.05 7.76
N ALA A 97 0.34 8.48 6.55
CA ALA A 97 0.67 9.88 6.27
C ALA A 97 -0.57 10.79 6.40
N ASN A 98 -1.71 10.36 5.87
CA ASN A 98 -2.98 11.08 6.00
C ASN A 98 -3.41 11.20 7.46
N ALA A 99 -3.32 10.12 8.23
CA ALA A 99 -3.63 10.15 9.66
C ALA A 99 -2.74 11.14 10.45
N LYS A 100 -1.45 11.22 10.10
CA LYS A 100 -0.53 12.22 10.68
C LYS A 100 -0.90 13.64 10.25
N ALA A 101 -1.23 13.85 8.98
CA ALA A 101 -1.64 15.16 8.48
C ALA A 101 -2.90 15.66 9.19
N ASP A 102 -3.91 14.81 9.38
CA ASP A 102 -5.12 15.13 10.14
C ASP A 102 -4.80 15.46 11.61
N GLY A 103 -3.87 14.71 12.21
CA GLY A 103 -3.37 14.98 13.56
C GLY A 103 -2.72 16.36 13.67
N TYR A 104 -1.83 16.71 12.74
CA TYR A 104 -1.18 18.02 12.71
C TYR A 104 -2.14 19.16 12.41
N ALA A 105 -3.13 18.96 11.53
CA ALA A 105 -4.16 19.96 11.25
C ALA A 105 -4.99 20.30 12.50
N LYS A 106 -5.35 19.29 13.30
CA LYS A 106 -6.04 19.50 14.59
C LYS A 106 -5.16 20.26 15.58
N GLN A 107 -3.91 19.85 15.74
CA GLN A 107 -2.96 20.54 16.63
C GLN A 107 -2.73 22.00 16.20
N ALA A 108 -2.62 22.27 14.90
CA ALA A 108 -2.51 23.63 14.38
C ALA A 108 -3.74 24.47 14.75
N GLY A 109 -4.96 23.93 14.56
CA GLY A 109 -6.19 24.60 14.94
C GLY A 109 -6.29 24.87 16.45
N GLU A 110 -5.90 23.91 17.29
CA GLU A 110 -5.85 24.10 18.75
C GLU A 110 -4.86 25.22 19.14
N LEU A 111 -3.67 25.23 18.54
CA LEU A 111 -2.66 26.26 18.80
C LEU A 111 -3.12 27.64 18.33
N GLU A 112 -3.81 27.75 17.20
CA GLU A 112 -4.40 29.00 16.72
C GLU A 112 -5.44 29.56 17.71
N VAL A 113 -6.32 28.69 18.22
CA VAL A 113 -7.31 29.07 19.25
C VAL A 113 -6.61 29.53 20.53
N GLN A 114 -5.60 28.79 21.00
CA GLN A 114 -4.82 29.16 22.19
C GLN A 114 -4.11 30.51 22.00
N LEU A 115 -3.52 30.74 20.82
CA LEU A 115 -2.82 31.98 20.50
C LEU A 115 -3.79 33.17 20.49
N SER A 116 -4.97 32.99 19.89
CA SER A 116 -6.03 34.00 19.93
C SER A 116 -6.46 34.30 21.37
N ALA A 117 -6.71 33.28 22.19
CA ALA A 117 -7.09 33.44 23.58
C ALA A 117 -6.02 34.19 24.39
N LEU A 118 -4.74 33.82 24.23
CA LEU A 118 -3.61 34.48 24.88
C LEU A 118 -3.48 35.95 24.47
N ARG A 119 -3.71 36.29 23.19
CA ARG A 119 -3.74 37.68 22.73
C ARG A 119 -4.84 38.48 23.42
N THR A 120 -6.06 37.94 23.46
CA THR A 120 -7.18 38.59 24.17
C THR A 120 -6.91 38.75 25.66
N GLN A 121 -6.34 37.73 26.30
CA GLN A 121 -5.99 37.77 27.72
C GLN A 121 -4.90 38.82 27.99
N LYS A 122 -3.88 38.90 27.14
CA LYS A 122 -2.83 39.93 27.24
C LYS A 122 -3.42 41.33 27.13
N GLU A 123 -4.28 41.58 26.16
CA GLU A 123 -4.93 42.91 26.03
C GLU A 123 -5.77 43.26 27.26
N LYS A 124 -6.51 42.29 27.79
CA LYS A 124 -7.30 42.47 29.01
C LYS A 124 -6.40 42.82 30.21
N LEU A 125 -5.35 42.04 30.44
CA LEU A 125 -4.40 42.27 31.53
C LEU A 125 -3.71 43.64 31.41
N ASN A 126 -3.29 44.03 30.20
CA ASN A 126 -2.69 45.34 29.98
C ASN A 126 -3.64 46.50 30.34
N ARG A 127 -4.95 46.36 30.05
CA ARG A 127 -5.94 47.37 30.43
C ARG A 127 -6.16 47.40 31.95
N GLU A 128 -6.24 46.25 32.57
CA GLU A 128 -6.38 46.12 34.03
C GLU A 128 -5.17 46.71 34.76
N GLU A 129 -3.95 46.43 34.28
CA GLU A 129 -2.70 46.98 34.81
C GLU A 129 -2.67 48.51 34.68
N PHE A 130 -3.08 49.04 33.53
CA PHE A 130 -3.16 50.49 33.32
C PHE A 130 -4.15 51.17 34.25
N GLU A 131 -5.37 50.62 34.41
CA GLU A 131 -6.37 51.17 35.34
C GLU A 131 -5.90 51.08 36.79
N LEU A 132 -5.23 49.99 37.18
CA LEU A 132 -4.67 49.85 38.52
C LEU A 132 -3.56 50.88 38.79
N ALA A 133 -2.65 51.08 37.83
CA ALA A 133 -1.62 52.12 37.92
C ALA A 133 -2.23 53.52 38.05
N LYS A 134 -3.28 53.82 37.28
CA LYS A 134 -4.04 55.07 37.36
C LYS A 134 -4.70 55.25 38.73
N GLN A 135 -5.32 54.22 39.30
CA GLN A 135 -5.90 54.29 40.65
C GLN A 135 -4.84 54.59 41.72
N VAL A 136 -3.66 53.96 41.62
CA VAL A 136 -2.55 54.22 42.54
C VAL A 136 -2.07 55.67 42.45
N GLU A 137 -1.93 56.22 41.24
CA GLU A 137 -1.53 57.61 41.05
C GLU A 137 -2.60 58.60 41.55
N LEU A 138 -3.89 58.32 41.31
CA LEU A 138 -4.98 59.12 41.86
C LEU A 138 -4.98 59.11 43.39
N ALA A 139 -4.74 57.95 44.01
CA ALA A 139 -4.62 57.84 45.47
C ALA A 139 -3.41 58.62 46.02
N ARG A 140 -2.27 58.61 45.31
CA ARG A 140 -1.09 59.41 45.66
C ARG A 140 -1.38 60.92 45.59
N VAL A 141 -2.08 61.38 44.56
CA VAL A 141 -2.51 62.78 44.43
C VAL A 141 -3.47 63.16 45.56
N ALA A 142 -4.48 62.34 45.83
CA ALA A 142 -5.43 62.57 46.92
C ALA A 142 -4.73 62.67 48.28
N LYS A 143 -3.76 61.78 48.54
CA LYS A 143 -2.93 61.83 49.75
C LYS A 143 -2.16 63.15 49.86
N ARG A 144 -1.47 63.57 48.79
CA ARG A 144 -0.72 64.84 48.78
C ARG A 144 -1.64 66.05 49.02
N ASN A 145 -2.83 66.05 48.44
CA ASN A 145 -3.81 67.12 48.66
C ASN A 145 -4.27 67.17 50.13
N ALA A 146 -4.58 66.00 50.72
CA ALA A 146 -4.95 65.91 52.13
C ALA A 146 -3.79 66.36 53.06
N GLU A 147 -2.55 65.98 52.75
CA GLU A 147 -1.37 66.44 53.50
C GLU A 147 -1.22 67.97 53.45
N LEU A 148 -1.45 68.60 52.28
CA LEU A 148 -1.43 70.06 52.15
C LEU A 148 -2.56 70.75 52.92
N GLU A 149 -3.77 70.17 52.94
CA GLU A 149 -4.89 70.71 53.73
C GLU A 149 -4.62 70.63 55.23
N ILE A 150 -4.06 69.51 55.72
CA ILE A 150 -3.65 69.37 57.12
C ILE A 150 -2.59 70.42 57.48
N GLN A 151 -1.58 70.63 56.62
CA GLN A 151 -0.57 71.67 56.84
C GLN A 151 -1.22 73.06 56.93
N ARG A 152 -2.09 73.42 55.99
CA ARG A 152 -2.81 74.72 56.02
C ARG A 152 -3.68 74.89 57.26
N MET A 153 -4.41 73.86 57.68
CA MET A 153 -5.20 73.90 58.91
C MET A 153 -4.32 74.07 60.14
N THR A 154 -3.21 73.34 60.20
CA THR A 154 -2.25 73.42 61.31
C THR A 154 -1.65 74.82 61.38
N ASP A 155 -1.23 75.39 60.25
CA ASP A 155 -0.73 76.77 60.17
C ASP A 155 -1.77 77.80 60.60
N MET A 156 -3.03 77.61 60.22
CA MET A 156 -4.13 78.50 60.61
C MET A 156 -4.39 78.42 62.12
N ILE A 157 -4.42 77.22 62.69
CA ILE A 157 -4.57 77.00 64.14
C ILE A 157 -3.39 77.63 64.88
N ALA A 158 -2.16 77.42 64.40
CA ALA A 158 -0.95 77.99 65.01
C ALA A 158 -0.99 79.52 64.99
N LYS A 159 -1.37 80.14 63.86
CA LYS A 159 -1.56 81.60 63.77
C LYS A 159 -2.64 82.10 64.72
N ARG A 160 -3.81 81.45 64.74
CA ARG A 160 -4.91 81.83 65.62
C ARG A 160 -4.59 81.67 67.11
N ALA A 161 -3.78 80.66 67.45
CA ALA A 161 -3.26 80.48 68.80
C ALA A 161 -2.25 81.58 69.19
N ALA A 162 -1.36 81.97 68.26
CA ALA A 162 -0.44 83.08 68.46
C ALA A 162 -1.16 84.44 68.61
N ASP A 163 -2.24 84.65 67.87
CA ASP A 163 -3.06 85.88 67.92
C ASP A 163 -4.06 85.88 69.11
N SER A 164 -4.17 84.79 69.86
CA SER A 164 -5.08 84.69 71.00
C SER A 164 -4.50 85.37 72.24
N ALA A 165 -5.30 86.26 72.86
CA ALA A 165 -4.93 87.00 74.06
C ALA A 165 -4.57 86.13 75.29
N ILE A 166 -4.94 84.84 75.27
CA ILE A 166 -4.59 83.86 76.32
C ILE A 166 -3.11 83.43 76.22
N ALA A 167 -2.50 83.49 75.03
CA ALA A 167 -1.11 83.09 74.79
C ALA A 167 -0.10 84.25 74.98
N THR A 168 -0.56 85.50 75.01
CA THR A 168 0.26 86.66 75.35
C THR A 168 0.37 86.81 76.88
N PRO A 169 1.58 86.79 77.47
CA PRO A 169 1.74 87.03 78.90
C PRO A 169 1.20 88.43 79.27
N PRO A 170 0.48 88.58 80.41
CA PRO A 170 -0.06 89.86 80.80
C PRO A 170 1.05 90.90 80.92
N PRO A 171 0.82 92.16 80.50
CA PRO A 171 1.83 93.20 80.57
C PRO A 171 2.33 93.33 82.02
N PRO A 172 3.66 93.41 82.24
CA PRO A 172 4.20 93.50 83.58
C PRO A 172 3.64 94.74 84.29
N PRO A 173 3.31 94.65 85.59
CA PRO A 173 2.68 95.74 86.32
C PRO A 173 3.57 96.98 86.26
N ALA A 174 2.97 98.13 85.93
CA ALA A 174 3.67 99.40 85.79
C ALA A 174 4.44 99.72 87.08
N LYS A 175 5.77 99.89 86.97
CA LYS A 175 6.60 100.40 88.07
C LYS A 175 6.13 101.81 88.42
N LYS A 176 5.49 101.93 89.59
CA LYS A 176 5.28 103.24 90.22
C LYS A 176 6.64 103.75 90.70
N SER A 177 6.98 104.96 90.25
CA SER A 177 8.09 105.79 90.74
C SER A 177 7.99 106.02 92.24
#